data_AF-A0A2W4J8S3-F1
#
_entry.id   AF-A0A2W4J8S3-F1
#
_cell.length_a   1.000
_cell.length_b   1.000
_cell.length_c   1.000
_cell.angle_alpha   90.00
_cell.angle_beta   90.00
_cell.angle_gamma   90.00
#
_symmetry.space_group_name_H-M   'P 1'
#
loop_
_entity.id
_entity.type
_entity.pdbx_description
1 polymer ?
#
loop_
_entity_poly.entity_id
_entity_poly.type
_entity_poly.pdbx_seq_one_letter_code
_entity_poly.pdbx_strand_id
1 'polypeptide(L)'
;MHERDATVAFQREVARIAGTAGKPLRDEYLELVRDVLRRGVREGVFRPGHVDVRSLLIFGSSHWAWTWFRPDGQLTAEQIGATFVDLVLGSLLVDRSGLPELADPGGDVVRTVQRCFDDVAAALAPAN
;
A
#
# COMPACT_ATOMS: atom_id res chain seq x y z
N MET A 1 24.93 -15.81 0.11
CA MET A 1 24.63 -16.31 -1.26
C MET A 1 23.62 -17.47 -1.30
N HIS A 2 23.27 -18.12 -0.17
CA HIS A 2 22.37 -19.29 -0.14
C HIS A 2 20.87 -18.98 0.08
N GLU A 3 20.47 -17.71 0.19
CA GLU A 3 19.08 -17.35 0.53
C GLU A 3 18.23 -16.97 -0.69
N ARG A 4 18.88 -16.69 -1.82
CA ARG A 4 18.21 -16.24 -3.05
C ARG A 4 17.31 -17.34 -3.63
N ASP A 5 17.75 -18.60 -3.56
CA ASP A 5 17.02 -19.72 -4.17
C ASP A 5 15.75 -20.07 -3.38
N ALA A 6 15.76 -19.91 -2.06
CA ALA A 6 14.58 -20.10 -1.22
C ALA A 6 13.54 -18.98 -1.41
N THR A 7 13.98 -17.72 -1.50
CA THR A 7 13.10 -16.59 -1.83
C THR A 7 12.51 -16.73 -3.23
N VAL A 8 13.32 -17.15 -4.21
CA VAL A 8 12.87 -17.36 -5.59
C VAL A 8 11.89 -18.53 -5.70
N ALA A 9 12.09 -19.62 -4.95
CA ALA A 9 11.17 -20.76 -4.93
C ALA A 9 9.79 -20.37 -4.34
N PHE A 10 9.78 -19.63 -3.23
CA PHE A 10 8.55 -19.13 -2.61
C PHE A 10 7.81 -18.15 -3.54
N GLN A 11 8.53 -17.21 -4.16
CA GLN A 11 7.95 -16.27 -5.12
C GLN A 11 7.42 -16.96 -6.38
N ARG A 12 8.08 -18.03 -6.86
CA ARG A 12 7.61 -18.83 -7.99
C ARG A 12 6.33 -19.61 -7.67
N GLU A 13 6.19 -20.10 -6.45
CA GLU A 13 4.97 -20.80 -6.02
C GLU A 13 3.78 -19.84 -5.88
N VAL A 14 4.01 -18.62 -5.37
CA VAL A 14 3.02 -17.54 -5.35
C VAL A 14 2.65 -17.09 -6.78
N ALA A 15 3.63 -17.00 -7.68
CA ALA A 15 3.41 -16.66 -9.09
C ALA A 15 2.67 -17.76 -9.87
N ARG A 16 2.81 -19.04 -9.47
CA ARG A 16 2.08 -20.17 -10.06
C ARG A 16 0.56 -20.06 -9.88
N ILE A 17 0.13 -19.36 -8.83
CA ILE A 17 -1.28 -19.06 -8.55
C ILE A 17 -1.75 -17.79 -9.29
N ALA A 18 -0.83 -16.96 -9.81
CA ALA A 18 -1.09 -15.66 -10.42
C ALA A 18 -1.58 -15.70 -11.90
N GLY A 19 -2.21 -16.80 -12.32
CA GLY A 19 -2.74 -17.00 -13.68
C GLY A 19 -4.20 -16.57 -13.89
N THR A 20 -4.79 -15.80 -12.95
CA THR A 20 -6.19 -15.38 -12.99
C THR A 20 -6.32 -13.88 -13.34
N ALA A 21 -7.56 -13.38 -13.46
CA ALA A 21 -7.92 -11.98 -13.76
C ALA A 21 -7.25 -10.89 -12.89
N GLY A 22 -6.46 -11.27 -11.86
CA GLY A 22 -5.75 -10.35 -10.97
C GLY A 22 -4.54 -9.64 -11.57
N LYS A 23 -3.92 -10.14 -12.67
CA LYS A 23 -2.74 -9.47 -13.26
C LYS A 23 -3.07 -8.10 -13.88
N PRO A 24 -4.09 -7.97 -14.76
CA PRO A 24 -4.49 -6.66 -15.28
C PRO A 24 -4.87 -5.65 -14.19
N LEU A 25 -5.64 -6.08 -13.18
CA LEU A 25 -6.05 -5.24 -12.05
C LEU A 25 -4.84 -4.75 -11.23
N ARG A 26 -3.84 -5.62 -11.03
CA ARG A 26 -2.60 -5.26 -10.36
C ARG A 26 -1.82 -4.21 -11.15
N ASP A 27 -1.72 -4.37 -12.46
CA ASP A 27 -0.98 -3.45 -13.31
C ASP A 27 -1.67 -2.07 -13.35
N GLU A 28 -3.01 -2.04 -13.42
CA GLU A 28 -3.82 -0.82 -13.30
C GLU A 28 -3.60 -0.11 -11.96
N TYR A 29 -3.68 -0.86 -10.85
CA TYR A 29 -3.43 -0.31 -9.51
C TYR A 29 -2.01 0.29 -9.38
N LEU A 30 -1.00 -0.41 -9.92
CA LEU A 30 0.38 0.09 -9.88
C LEU A 30 0.54 1.38 -10.68
N GLU A 31 -0.10 1.52 -11.85
CA GLU A 31 -0.04 2.77 -12.60
C GLU A 31 -0.71 3.94 -11.84
N LEU A 32 -1.84 3.70 -11.15
CA LEU A 32 -2.46 4.73 -10.31
C LEU A 32 -1.48 5.24 -9.23
N VAL A 33 -0.77 4.33 -8.56
CA VAL A 33 0.26 4.70 -7.56
C VAL A 33 1.41 5.46 -8.22
N ARG A 34 1.90 4.99 -9.37
CA ARG A 34 3.00 5.64 -10.10
C ARG A 34 2.61 7.06 -10.53
N ASP A 35 1.37 7.27 -10.95
CA ASP A 35 0.88 8.60 -11.33
C ASP A 35 0.82 9.56 -10.15
N VAL A 36 0.39 9.09 -8.97
CA VAL A 36 0.45 9.88 -7.73
C VAL A 36 1.90 10.27 -7.40
N LEU A 37 2.85 9.33 -7.51
CA LEU A 37 4.27 9.60 -7.27
C LEU A 37 4.85 10.60 -8.27
N ARG A 38 4.59 10.41 -9.58
CA ARG A 38 5.06 11.32 -10.64
C ARG A 38 4.50 12.73 -10.43
N ARG A 39 3.22 12.85 -10.07
CA ARG A 39 2.54 14.12 -9.81
C ARG A 39 3.16 14.82 -8.59
N GLY A 40 3.28 14.14 -7.45
CA GLY A 40 3.85 14.74 -6.26
C GLY A 40 5.30 15.19 -6.43
N VAL A 41 6.10 14.50 -7.27
CA VAL A 41 7.45 14.99 -7.64
C VAL A 41 7.36 16.27 -8.48
N ARG A 42 6.47 16.32 -9.47
CA ARG A 42 6.27 17.50 -10.33
C ARG A 42 5.81 18.73 -9.52
N GLU A 43 4.98 18.50 -8.51
CA GLU A 43 4.45 19.54 -7.62
C GLU A 43 5.42 19.91 -6.48
N GLY A 44 6.56 19.23 -6.36
CA GLY A 44 7.55 19.48 -5.31
C GLY A 44 7.16 18.95 -3.92
N VAL A 45 6.05 18.20 -3.81
CA VAL A 45 5.60 17.57 -2.57
C VAL A 45 6.49 16.37 -2.22
N PHE A 46 6.90 15.60 -3.24
CA PHE A 46 7.77 14.43 -3.08
C PHE A 46 9.16 14.65 -3.64
N ARG A 47 10.17 14.08 -2.99
CA ARG A 47 11.56 14.07 -3.46
C ARG A 47 11.67 13.29 -4.77
N PRO A 48 12.50 13.70 -5.76
CA PRO A 48 12.75 12.93 -6.98
C PRO A 48 13.28 11.51 -6.70
N GLY A 49 13.04 10.56 -7.60
CA GLY A 49 13.62 9.21 -7.53
C GLY A 49 12.93 8.19 -8.45
N HIS A 50 13.36 6.93 -8.37
CA HIS A 50 12.84 5.85 -9.21
C HIS A 50 11.41 5.47 -8.82
N VAL A 51 10.44 5.96 -9.60
CA VAL A 51 9.00 5.74 -9.39
C VAL A 51 8.65 4.25 -9.37
N ASP A 52 9.22 3.44 -10.26
CA ASP A 52 8.92 2.00 -10.33
C ASP A 52 9.36 1.27 -9.06
N VAL A 53 10.59 1.52 -8.61
CA VAL A 53 11.13 0.91 -7.38
C VAL A 53 10.31 1.32 -6.16
N ARG A 54 9.92 2.59 -6.07
CA ARG A 54 9.08 3.10 -4.97
C ARG A 54 7.69 2.48 -4.99
N SER A 55 7.05 2.38 -6.15
CA SER A 55 5.75 1.73 -6.29
C SER A 55 5.78 0.26 -5.87
N LEU A 56 6.87 -0.47 -6.20
CA LEU A 56 7.07 -1.85 -5.80
C LEU A 56 7.28 -2.00 -4.28
N LEU A 57 8.00 -1.08 -3.65
CA LEU A 57 8.15 -1.07 -2.19
C LEU A 57 6.79 -0.89 -1.50
N ILE A 58 6.03 0.14 -1.89
CA ILE A 58 4.71 0.45 -1.31
C ILE A 58 3.75 -0.73 -1.47
N PHE A 59 3.70 -1.30 -2.67
CA PHE A 59 2.84 -2.44 -2.93
C PHE A 59 3.31 -3.70 -2.18
N GLY A 60 4.61 -3.97 -2.20
CA GLY A 60 5.20 -5.16 -1.59
C GLY A 60 5.01 -5.19 -0.08
N SER A 61 5.22 -4.06 0.61
CA SER A 61 5.05 -3.98 2.06
C SER A 61 3.61 -4.25 2.49
N SER A 62 2.64 -3.63 1.82
CA SER A 62 1.23 -3.77 2.15
C SER A 62 0.69 -5.15 1.76
N HIS A 63 1.06 -5.64 0.58
CA HIS A 63 0.62 -6.95 0.11
C HIS A 63 1.21 -8.10 0.93
N TRP A 64 2.38 -7.96 1.54
CA TRP A 64 2.93 -9.02 2.39
C TRP A 64 2.23 -9.11 3.75
N ALA A 65 1.53 -8.05 4.18
CA ALA A 65 0.96 -7.93 5.52
C ALA A 65 0.02 -9.08 5.88
N TRP A 66 -0.75 -9.63 4.93
CA TRP A 66 -1.69 -10.74 5.21
C TRP A 66 -1.01 -12.00 5.75
N THR A 67 0.28 -12.19 5.51
CA THR A 67 1.01 -13.40 5.96
C THR A 67 1.31 -13.42 7.46
N TRP A 68 1.27 -12.26 8.11
CA TRP A 68 1.63 -12.11 9.51
C TRP A 68 0.63 -11.26 10.32
N PHE A 69 -0.24 -10.48 9.66
CA PHE A 69 -1.27 -9.70 10.34
C PHE A 69 -2.28 -10.62 11.02
N ARG A 70 -2.59 -10.29 12.27
CA ARG A 70 -3.54 -11.00 13.11
C ARG A 70 -4.60 -10.03 13.60
N PRO A 71 -5.88 -10.18 13.21
CA PRO A 71 -6.96 -9.31 13.68
C PRO A 71 -7.15 -9.34 15.20
N ASP A 72 -6.84 -10.47 15.84
CA ASP A 72 -6.84 -10.70 17.28
C ASP A 72 -5.49 -10.33 17.95
N GLY A 73 -4.58 -9.72 17.19
CA GLY A 73 -3.24 -9.34 17.65
C GLY A 73 -3.22 -8.07 18.50
N GLN A 74 -2.00 -7.69 18.93
CA GLN A 74 -1.78 -6.49 19.75
C GLN A 74 -1.92 -5.18 18.97
N LEU A 75 -1.78 -5.22 17.64
CA LEU A 75 -1.88 -4.05 16.77
C LEU A 75 -3.10 -4.20 15.86
N THR A 76 -3.90 -3.14 15.77
CA THR A 76 -5.01 -3.07 14.83
C THR A 76 -4.51 -2.81 13.41
N ALA A 77 -5.39 -3.03 12.41
CA ALA A 77 -5.08 -2.73 11.01
C ALA A 77 -4.73 -1.25 10.80
N GLU A 78 -5.42 -0.35 11.53
CA GLU A 78 -5.20 1.10 11.49
C GLU A 78 -3.82 1.46 12.04
N GLN A 79 -3.40 0.85 13.15
CA GLN A 79 -2.07 1.08 13.74
C GLN A 79 -0.94 0.60 12.83
N ILE A 80 -1.13 -0.54 12.17
CA ILE A 80 -0.19 -1.05 11.16
C ILE A 80 -0.17 -0.15 9.92
N GLY A 81 -1.35 0.26 9.44
CA GLY A 81 -1.49 1.19 8.31
C GLY A 81 -0.80 2.53 8.57
N ALA A 82 -1.02 3.10 9.75
CA ALA A 82 -0.33 4.30 10.23
C ALA A 82 1.20 4.15 10.20
N THR A 83 1.71 3.00 10.64
CA THR A 83 3.15 2.68 10.57
C THR A 83 3.66 2.64 9.12
N PHE A 84 2.89 2.05 8.20
CA PHE A 84 3.25 2.08 6.78
C PHE A 84 3.21 3.48 6.18
N VAL A 85 2.22 4.29 6.54
CA VAL A 85 2.13 5.70 6.11
C VAL A 85 3.34 6.49 6.59
N ASP A 86 3.73 6.35 7.86
CA ASP A 86 4.91 7.01 8.41
C ASP A 86 6.19 6.64 7.64
N LEU A 87 6.43 5.34 7.42
CA LEU A 87 7.60 4.85 6.69
C LEU A 87 7.63 5.32 5.23
N VAL A 88 6.51 5.20 4.53
CA VAL A 88 6.41 5.55 3.11
C VAL A 88 6.51 7.07 2.93
N LEU A 89 5.64 7.84 3.58
CA LEU A 89 5.61 9.30 3.42
C LEU A 89 6.83 9.96 4.06
N GLY A 90 7.36 9.43 5.16
CA GLY A 90 8.66 9.84 5.70
C GLY A 90 9.77 9.69 4.66
N SER A 91 9.73 8.66 3.82
CA SER A 91 10.71 8.52 2.72
C SER A 91 10.42 9.41 1.50
N LEU A 92 9.17 9.82 1.27
CA LEU A 92 8.78 10.52 0.04
C LEU A 92 8.77 12.04 0.20
N LEU A 93 8.17 12.54 1.28
CA LEU A 93 7.89 13.96 1.47
C LEU A 93 9.15 14.81 1.52
N VAL A 94 9.08 15.98 0.87
CA VAL A 94 10.07 17.05 1.00
C VAL A 94 9.92 17.74 2.35
N ASP A 95 8.69 18.11 2.72
CA ASP A 95 8.32 18.61 4.05
C ASP A 95 7.53 17.54 4.82
N ARG A 96 8.02 17.20 6.02
CA ARG A 96 7.45 16.16 6.89
C ARG A 96 6.65 16.75 8.06
N SER A 97 6.46 18.06 8.11
CA SER A 97 5.76 18.74 9.19
C SER A 97 4.36 18.17 9.45
N GLY A 98 3.62 17.81 8.39
CA GLY A 98 2.30 17.19 8.48
C GLY A 98 2.29 15.67 8.62
N LEU A 99 3.45 15.00 8.65
CA LEU A 99 3.52 13.54 8.72
C LEU A 99 2.87 12.95 9.99
N PRO A 100 3.04 13.53 11.20
CA PRO A 100 2.40 12.98 12.41
C PRO A 100 0.88 12.92 12.31
N GLU A 101 0.26 13.90 11.64
CA GLU A 101 -1.19 13.93 11.41
C GLU A 101 -1.62 12.91 10.36
N LEU A 102 -0.86 12.78 9.27
CA LEU A 102 -1.12 11.80 8.22
C LEU A 102 -0.96 10.35 8.71
N ALA A 103 -0.07 10.12 9.67
CA ALA A 103 0.21 8.82 10.27
C ALA A 103 -0.54 8.57 11.59
N ASP A 104 -1.55 9.39 11.92
CA ASP A 104 -2.39 9.14 13.11
C ASP A 104 -3.38 7.99 12.83
N PRO A 105 -3.31 6.85 13.57
CA PRO A 105 -4.26 5.75 13.42
C PRO A 105 -5.71 6.13 13.80
N GLY A 106 -5.92 7.23 14.52
CA GLY A 106 -7.22 7.82 14.80
C GLY A 106 -7.56 9.04 13.93
N GLY A 107 -6.74 9.35 12.92
CA GLY A 107 -6.80 10.57 12.14
C GLY A 107 -7.81 10.56 10.98
N ASP A 108 -7.84 11.65 10.22
CA ASP A 108 -8.75 11.84 9.09
C ASP A 108 -8.46 10.89 7.92
N VAL A 109 -7.21 10.46 7.75
CA VAL A 109 -6.84 9.50 6.70
C VAL A 109 -7.57 8.18 6.91
N VAL A 110 -7.55 7.65 8.13
CA VAL A 110 -8.24 6.40 8.47
C VAL A 110 -9.76 6.53 8.28
N ARG A 111 -10.35 7.62 8.77
CA ARG A 111 -11.78 7.92 8.55
C ARG A 111 -12.15 7.96 7.06
N THR A 112 -11.31 8.58 6.25
CA THR A 112 -11.54 8.68 4.80
C THR A 112 -11.49 7.31 4.14
N VAL A 113 -10.50 6.47 4.50
CA VAL A 113 -10.38 5.11 3.99
C VAL A 113 -11.58 4.24 4.38
N GLN A 114 -12.01 4.31 5.65
CA GLN A 114 -13.19 3.59 6.13
C GLN A 114 -14.44 3.99 5.35
N ARG A 115 -14.68 5.31 5.18
CA ARG A 115 -15.80 5.80 4.36
C ARG A 115 -15.74 5.28 2.93
N CYS A 116 -14.56 5.29 2.29
CA CYS A 116 -14.41 4.74 0.94
C CYS A 116 -14.76 3.24 0.89
N PHE A 117 -14.40 2.47 1.91
CA PHE A 117 -14.80 1.05 1.97
C PHE A 117 -16.30 0.89 2.18
N ASP A 118 -16.92 1.70 3.04
CA ASP A 118 -18.37 1.67 3.25
C ASP A 118 -19.13 2.04 1.96
N ASP A 119 -18.68 3.06 1.24
CA ASP A 119 -19.26 3.49 -0.03
C ASP A 119 -19.19 2.38 -1.09
N VAL A 120 -18.04 1.70 -1.19
CA VAL A 120 -17.86 0.56 -2.11
C VAL A 120 -18.72 -0.62 -1.68
N ALA A 121 -18.79 -0.93 -0.38
CA ALA A 121 -19.62 -2.00 0.14
C ALA A 121 -21.11 -1.75 -0.15
N ALA A 122 -21.58 -0.51 0.02
CA ALA A 122 -22.95 -0.11 -0.32
C ALA A 122 -23.23 -0.23 -1.83
N ALA A 123 -22.29 0.15 -2.68
CA ALA A 123 -22.42 0.05 -4.14
C ALA A 123 -22.46 -1.41 -4.64
N LEU A 124 -21.84 -2.34 -3.91
CA LEU A 124 -21.80 -3.76 -4.22
C LEU A 124 -22.94 -4.57 -3.59
N ALA A 125 -23.71 -3.97 -2.67
CA ALA A 125 -24.86 -4.62 -2.08
C ALA A 125 -25.94 -4.85 -3.16
N PRO A 126 -26.55 -6.04 -3.24
CA PRO A 126 -27.58 -6.32 -4.24
C PRO A 126 -28.78 -5.39 -4.02
N ALA A 127 -29.31 -4.82 -5.10
CA ALA A 127 -30.56 -4.08 -5.07
C ALA A 127 -31.68 -5.03 -4.58
N ASN A 128 -32.28 -4.67 -3.45
CA ASN A 128 -33.39 -5.39 -2.84
C ASN A 128 -34.68 -5.21 -3.66
#